data_AF-A0A7V4TMI3-F1
#
_entry.id   AF-A0A7V4TMI3-F1
#
_cell.length_a   1.000
_cell.length_b   1.000
_cell.length_c   1.000
_cell.angle_alpha   90.00
_cell.angle_beta   90.00
_cell.angle_gamma   90.00
#
_symmetry.space_group_name_H-M   'P 1'
#
loop_
_entity.id
_entity.type
_entity.pdbx_description
1 polymer ?
#
loop_
_entity_poly.entity_id
_entity_poly.type
_entity_poly.pdbx_seq_one_letter_code
_entity_poly.pdbx_strand_id
1 'polypeptide(L)' 'MLENPFIFKIQRYSIHDGPGIRTTIFFRGCPLSCQWCHNPESQVMPKKMNSDGFEDI' A
#
# COMPACT_ATOMS: atom_id res chain seq x y z
N MET A 1 -2.69 10.14 -12.36
CA MET A 1 -1.53 9.25 -12.07
C MET A 1 -1.11 9.19 -10.59
N LEU A 2 -2.07 9.07 -9.67
CA LEU A 2 -2.07 7.97 -8.69
C LEU A 2 -3.50 7.43 -8.73
N GLU A 3 -3.86 6.81 -9.86
CA GLU A 3 -5.20 6.27 -10.14
C GLU A 3 -5.52 4.99 -9.34
N ASN A 4 -4.62 4.55 -8.45
CA ASN A 4 -4.79 3.32 -7.71
C ASN A 4 -4.94 3.60 -6.21
N PRO A 5 -6.15 3.46 -5.62
CA PRO A 5 -6.37 3.69 -4.19
C PRO A 5 -5.65 2.65 -3.31
N PHE A 6 -5.17 1.55 -3.90
CA PHE A 6 -4.47 0.49 -3.19
C PHE A 6 -2.95 0.71 -3.08
N ILE A 7 -2.33 1.58 -3.87
CA ILE A 7 -0.86 1.79 -3.81
C ILE A 7 -0.58 3.14 -3.15
N PHE A 8 0.22 3.15 -2.06
CA PHE A 8 0.58 4.40 -1.38
C PHE A 8 2.04 4.80 -1.55
N LYS A 9 2.93 3.86 -1.90
CA LYS A 9 4.36 4.16 -2.10
C LYS A 9 4.97 3.19 -3.11
N ILE A 10 5.81 3.74 -3.99
CA ILE A 10 6.68 2.96 -4.87
C ILE A 10 8.12 3.35 -4.54
N GLN A 11 8.89 2.42 -4.00
CA GLN A 11 10.29 2.60 -3.68
C GLN A 11 11.14 1.90 -4.72
N ARG A 12 11.93 2.68 -5.47
CA ARG A 12 12.90 2.14 -6.44
C ARG A 12 14.22 1.87 -5.72
N TYR A 13 15.03 0.96 -6.27
CA TYR A 13 16.37 0.62 -5.76
C TYR A 13 16.42 0.08 -4.32
N SER A 14 15.42 -0.71 -3.92
CA SER A 14 15.45 -1.43 -2.65
C SER A 14 16.44 -2.60 -2.70
N ILE A 15 17.45 -2.58 -1.81
CA ILE A 15 18.46 -3.65 -1.67
C ILE A 15 18.25 -4.53 -0.43
N HIS A 16 17.35 -4.12 0.47
CA HIS A 16 17.07 -4.82 1.73
C HIS A 16 15.77 -5.64 1.69
N ASP A 17 14.93 -5.45 0.67
CA ASP A 17 13.62 -6.11 0.52
C ASP A 17 13.72 -7.45 -0.24
N GLY A 18 14.88 -8.10 -0.18
CA GLY A 18 15.19 -9.37 -0.85
C GLY A 18 16.46 -9.31 -1.72
N PRO A 19 16.85 -10.42 -2.36
CA PRO A 19 18.09 -10.48 -3.15
C PRO A 19 18.08 -9.54 -4.36
N GLY A 20 19.20 -8.88 -4.62
CA GLY A 20 19.40 -7.98 -5.77
C GLY A 20 18.80 -6.57 -5.57
N ILE A 21 18.71 -5.82 -6.67
CA ILE A 21 18.08 -4.49 -6.69
C ILE A 21 16.61 -4.64 -7.07
N ARG A 22 15.70 -4.15 -6.22
CA ARG A 22 14.25 -4.30 -6.40
C ARG A 22 13.53 -2.95 -6.49
N THR A 23 12.35 -2.97 -7.08
CA THR A 23 11.35 -1.91 -6.88
C THR A 23 10.27 -2.49 -5.99
N THR A 24 10.13 -1.93 -4.79
CA THR A 24 9.13 -2.33 -3.81
C THR A 24 7.88 -1.48 -3.97
N ILE A 25 6.74 -2.12 -4.13
CA ILE A 25 5.43 -1.47 -4.22
C ILE A 25 4.71 -1.74 -2.90
N PHE A 26 4.36 -0.67 -2.18
CA PHE A 26 3.65 -0.76 -0.92
C PHE A 26 2.15 -0.53 -1.13
N PHE A 27 1.37 -1.48 -0.61
CA PHE A 27 -0.09 -1.50 -0.73
C PHE A 27 -0.78 -1.04 0.55
N ARG A 28 -1.90 -0.33 0.40
CA ARG A 28 -2.83 -0.01 1.47
C ARG A 28 -3.67 -1.24 1.81
N GLY A 29 -4.03 -1.36 3.08
CA GLY A 29 -4.81 -2.45 3.63
C GLY A 29 -3.93 -3.51 4.29
N CYS A 30 -3.90 -3.51 5.61
CA CYS A 30 -3.35 -4.58 6.43
C CYS A 30 -4.30 -4.78 7.62
N PRO A 31 -4.91 -5.98 7.77
CA PRO A 31 -5.91 -6.21 8.83
C PRO A 31 -5.28 -6.39 10.22
N LEU A 32 -3.94 -6.38 10.31
CA LEU A 32 -3.22 -6.57 11.57
C LEU A 32 -3.00 -5.24 12.28
N SER A 33 -3.07 -5.25 13.61
CA SER A 33 -2.82 -4.09 14.48
C SER A 33 -1.53 -4.25 15.29
N CYS A 34 -0.43 -4.59 14.62
CA CYS A 34 0.87 -4.81 15.28
C CYS A 34 1.33 -3.54 16.00
N GLN A 35 1.72 -3.65 17.28
CA GLN A 35 2.21 -2.51 18.09
C GLN A 35 3.53 -1.90 17.56
N TRP A 36 4.27 -2.66 16.76
CA TRP A 36 5.59 -2.35 16.22
C TRP A 36 5.59 -2.45 14.69
N CYS A 37 4.47 -2.08 14.07
CA CYS A 37 4.37 -2.04 12.62
C CYS A 37 5.39 -1.03 12.06
N HIS A 38 6.26 -1.48 11.15
CA HIS A 38 7.18 -0.59 10.45
C HIS A 38 6.51 0.28 9.39
N ASN A 39 5.31 -0.10 8.94
CA ASN A 39 4.54 0.63 7.92
C ASN A 39 3.08 0.82 8.39
N PRO A 40 2.83 1.58 9.47
CA PRO A 40 1.48 1.79 10.01
C PRO A 40 0.53 2.44 9.00
N GLU A 41 1.04 3.21 8.04
CA GLU A 41 0.28 3.78 6.93
C GLU A 41 -0.36 2.72 6.02
N SER A 42 0.20 1.49 5.99
CA SER A 42 -0.38 0.35 5.27
C SER A 42 -1.66 -0.16 5.94
N GLN A 43 -1.89 0.13 7.22
CA GLN A 43 -3.08 -0.32 7.94
C GLN A 43 -4.33 0.49 7.59
N VAL A 44 -4.18 1.61 6.87
CA VAL A 44 -5.32 2.34 6.31
C VAL A 44 -6.01 1.45 5.30
N MET A 45 -7.22 0.99 5.63
CA MET A 45 -8.00 0.17 4.72
C MET A 45 -8.39 1.01 3.50
N PRO A 46 -8.14 0.52 2.28
CA PRO A 46 -8.62 1.18 1.07
C PRO A 46 -10.16 1.24 1.14
N LYS A 47 -10.72 2.41 0.79
CA LYS A 47 -12.17 2.54 0.70
C LYS A 47 -12.69 1.53 -0.32
N LYS A 48 -13.86 0.95 -0.05
CA LYS A 48 -14.53 0.10 -1.03
C LYS A 48 -14.80 0.96 -2.26
N MET A 49 -14.08 0.68 -3.34
CA MET A 49 -14.46 1.18 -4.65
C MET A 49 -15.68 0.37 -5.05
N ASN A 50 -16.82 1.03 -5.25
CA ASN A 50 -17.99 0.34 -5.78
C ASN A 50 -17.69 -0.16 -7.21
N SER A 51 -18.51 -1.07 -7.72
CA SER A 51 -18.37 -1.62 -9.09
C SER A 51 -18.25 -0.55 -10.18
N ASP A 52 -18.72 0.66 -9.85
CA ASP A 52 -18.87 1.78 -10.76
C ASP A 52 -17.70 2.79 -10.63
N GLY A 53 -16.67 2.47 -9.83
CA GLY A 53 -15.43 3.24 -9.74
C GLY A 53 -15.50 4.55 -8.97
N PHE A 54 -16.61 4.84 -8.28
CA PHE A 54 -16.78 6.01 -7.41
C PHE A 54 -16.64 5.63 -5.94
N GLU A 55 -15.97 6.49 -5.16
CA GLU A 55 -16.01 6.46 -3.70
C GLU A 55 -17.38 6.98 -3.24
N ASP A 56 -18.07 6.23 -2.37
CA ASP A 56 -19.25 6.74 -1.67
C ASP A 56 -18.84 8.01 -0.90
N ILE A 57 -19.49 9.13 -1.23
CA ILE A 57 -19.28 10.45 -0.61
C ILE A 57 -19.85 10.45 0.81
#